data_AF-A0A672F5J2-F1
#
_entry.id   AF-A0A672F5J2-F1
#
_cell.length_a   1.000
_cell.length_b   1.000
_cell.length_c   1.000
_cell.angle_alpha   90.00
_cell.angle_beta   90.00
_cell.angle_gamma   90.00
#
_symmetry.space_group_name_H-M   'P 1'
#
loop_
_entity.id
_entity.type
_entity.pdbx_description
1 polymer ?
#
loop_
_entity_poly.entity_id
_entity_poly.type
_entity_poly.pdbx_seq_one_letter_code
_entity_poly.pdbx_strand_id
1 'polypeptide(L)'
;MRIEFAPLNVPLRRRLQTAAVLQWVFSFLALAQCCLAAFVLLSLSDWWLLALLYAGWLWLDWDTPTSGGRRSQWVRSWTVWEYFRDYFPLTLVKTVDLDPKKNYIFGFHPHGVLVAGAFGNFCTECSGFSRLFPGLRPHLLMLPFWFRVPFFRDYIMCGGLVSSSKSSLSHLVSRPEGGNVAVVAVGGASEALDARPGALTLQVLNRKGFIKLALKHGAQLVPVFSFGENELFDQMENPAGSPLRRLQNRLQSIMGIAMPLFHARGVFQYSFGLIPYRQPVCTVVGRPIPVSQTPSPSREDIERLHSLYLQSLTELFEEHKHEYGVQEHEHLHFI
;
A
#
# COMPACT_ATOMS: atom_id res chain seq x y z
N MET A 1 -30.26 -7.74 -7.59
CA MET A 1 -29.62 -7.98 -6.28
C MET A 1 -30.60 -7.53 -5.20
N ARG A 2 -30.94 -8.36 -4.20
CA ARG A 2 -31.78 -7.92 -3.07
C ARG A 2 -30.92 -7.05 -2.15
N ILE A 3 -31.45 -5.92 -1.67
CA ILE A 3 -30.73 -5.03 -0.75
C ILE A 3 -30.91 -5.56 0.67
N GLU A 4 -29.80 -5.90 1.32
CA GLU A 4 -29.76 -6.32 2.71
C GLU A 4 -29.33 -5.14 3.59
N PHE A 5 -30.30 -4.52 4.27
CA PHE A 5 -30.02 -3.38 5.14
C PHE A 5 -29.33 -3.78 6.44
N ALA A 6 -28.46 -2.90 6.94
CA ALA A 6 -27.87 -3.08 8.24
C ALA A 6 -28.95 -3.01 9.35
N PRO A 7 -28.90 -3.87 10.38
CA PRO A 7 -29.83 -3.77 11.50
C PRO A 7 -29.78 -2.39 12.16
N LEU A 8 -30.92 -1.90 12.65
CA LEU A 8 -30.96 -0.62 13.38
C LEU A 8 -30.20 -0.70 14.71
N ASN A 9 -30.12 -1.88 15.33
CA ASN A 9 -29.44 -2.10 16.61
C ASN A 9 -27.99 -2.60 16.45
N VAL A 10 -27.20 -1.96 15.59
CA VAL A 10 -25.75 -2.23 15.49
C VAL A 10 -25.02 -1.52 16.64
N PRO A 11 -24.16 -2.21 17.43
CA PRO A 11 -23.40 -1.61 18.53
C PRO A 11 -22.54 -0.43 18.08
N LEU A 12 -22.39 0.59 18.94
CA LEU A 12 -21.61 1.80 18.65
C LEU A 12 -20.19 1.48 18.19
N ARG A 13 -19.52 0.51 18.81
CA ARG A 13 -18.16 0.07 18.40
C ARG A 13 -18.11 -0.37 16.93
N ARG A 14 -19.10 -1.14 16.45
CA ARG A 14 -19.16 -1.54 15.04
C ARG A 14 -19.43 -0.34 14.12
N ARG A 15 -20.19 0.65 14.57
CA ARG A 15 -20.41 1.91 13.82
C ARG A 15 -19.12 2.72 13.71
N LEU A 16 -18.35 2.82 14.79
CA LEU A 16 -17.05 3.51 14.79
C LEU A 16 -16.03 2.81 13.88
N GLN A 17 -15.98 1.48 13.87
CA GLN A 17 -15.20 0.70 12.88
C GLN A 17 -15.60 1.05 11.44
N THR A 18 -16.91 1.06 11.13
CA THR A 18 -17.38 1.43 9.79
C THR A 18 -17.04 2.89 9.46
N ALA A 19 -17.15 3.81 10.42
CA ALA A 19 -16.81 5.22 10.24
C ALA A 19 -15.30 5.42 9.98
N ALA A 20 -14.44 4.67 10.68
CA ALA A 20 -12.99 4.68 10.45
C ALA A 20 -12.64 4.23 9.03
N VAL A 21 -13.22 3.11 8.57
CA VAL A 21 -13.01 2.62 7.20
C VAL A 21 -13.63 3.55 6.17
N LEU A 22 -14.79 4.14 6.43
CA LEU A 22 -15.39 5.16 5.55
C LEU A 22 -14.48 6.38 5.42
N GLN A 23 -13.91 6.88 6.52
CA GLN A 23 -12.97 7.99 6.51
C GLN A 23 -11.71 7.64 5.71
N TRP A 24 -11.20 6.42 5.84
CA TRP A 24 -10.06 5.94 5.06
C TRP A 24 -10.38 5.81 3.56
N VAL A 25 -11.51 5.19 3.20
CA VAL A 25 -11.97 5.09 1.80
C VAL A 25 -12.18 6.48 1.19
N PHE A 26 -12.82 7.39 1.92
CA PHE A 26 -12.99 8.78 1.50
C PHE A 26 -11.64 9.47 1.26
N SER A 27 -10.68 9.25 2.17
CA SER A 27 -9.32 9.79 2.03
C SER A 27 -8.64 9.31 0.76
N PHE A 28 -8.84 8.05 0.39
CA PHE A 28 -8.22 7.47 -0.80
C PHE A 28 -8.90 7.92 -2.11
N LEU A 29 -10.23 8.04 -2.13
CA LEU A 29 -11.00 8.24 -3.36
C LEU A 29 -11.40 9.69 -3.66
N ALA A 30 -11.59 10.52 -2.63
CA ALA A 30 -12.24 11.84 -2.77
C ALA A 30 -11.48 13.00 -2.11
N LEU A 31 -10.68 12.76 -1.07
CA LEU A 31 -10.03 13.83 -0.32
C LEU A 31 -9.09 14.66 -1.19
N ALA A 32 -8.33 14.03 -2.09
CA ALA A 32 -7.45 14.74 -3.00
C ALA A 32 -8.20 15.76 -3.88
N GLN A 33 -9.37 15.38 -4.39
CA GLN A 33 -10.23 16.22 -5.22
C GLN A 33 -10.81 17.37 -4.38
N CYS A 34 -11.23 17.09 -3.14
CA CYS A 34 -11.66 18.13 -2.19
C CYS A 34 -10.52 19.11 -1.88
N CYS A 35 -9.31 18.63 -1.64
CA CYS A 35 -8.14 19.46 -1.37
C CYS A 35 -7.76 20.32 -2.58
N LEU A 36 -7.79 19.76 -3.78
CA LEU A 36 -7.56 20.52 -5.01
C LEU A 36 -8.62 21.59 -5.22
N ALA A 37 -9.89 21.25 -5.06
CA ALA A 37 -11.00 22.20 -5.15
C ALA A 37 -10.86 23.32 -4.11
N ALA A 38 -10.52 22.99 -2.86
CA ALA A 38 -10.27 23.96 -1.81
C ALA A 38 -9.12 24.92 -2.17
N PHE A 39 -8.02 24.42 -2.73
CA PHE A 39 -6.89 25.25 -3.18
C PHE A 39 -7.27 26.17 -4.34
N VAL A 40 -8.03 25.67 -5.32
CA VAL A 40 -8.53 26.49 -6.44
C VAL A 40 -9.48 27.57 -5.92
N LEU A 41 -10.44 27.22 -5.07
CA LEU A 41 -11.38 28.18 -4.48
C LEU A 41 -10.65 29.24 -3.64
N LEU A 42 -9.64 28.85 -2.85
CA LEU A 42 -8.81 29.79 -2.11
C LEU A 42 -8.09 30.75 -3.06
N SER A 43 -7.54 30.24 -4.17
CA SER A 43 -6.84 31.05 -5.19
C SER A 43 -7.75 32.03 -5.92
N LEU A 44 -9.04 31.72 -6.05
CA LEU A 44 -10.03 32.56 -6.72
C LEU A 44 -10.79 33.50 -5.75
N SER A 45 -10.54 33.39 -4.45
CA SER A 45 -11.19 34.18 -3.40
C SER A 45 -10.38 35.44 -3.04
N ASP A 46 -10.95 36.28 -2.18
CA ASP A 46 -10.24 37.42 -1.57
C ASP A 46 -9.00 37.01 -0.75
N TRP A 47 -8.88 35.71 -0.42
CA TRP A 47 -7.76 35.11 0.30
C TRP A 47 -6.65 34.56 -0.62
N TRP A 48 -6.61 34.96 -1.89
CA TRP A 48 -5.63 34.47 -2.87
C TRP A 48 -4.17 34.64 -2.43
N LEU A 49 -3.86 35.64 -1.60
CA LEU A 49 -2.51 35.81 -1.01
C LEU A 49 -2.10 34.59 -0.17
N LEU A 50 -3.02 33.96 0.55
CA LEU A 50 -2.75 32.73 1.29
C LEU A 50 -2.47 31.57 0.34
N ALA A 51 -3.22 31.47 -0.76
CA ALA A 51 -2.96 30.47 -1.80
C ALA A 51 -1.58 30.69 -2.44
N LEU A 52 -1.19 31.94 -2.71
CA LEU A 52 0.12 32.28 -3.28
C LEU A 52 1.25 31.91 -2.31
N LEU A 53 1.13 32.26 -1.03
CA LEU A 53 2.11 31.90 -0.01
C LEU A 53 2.25 30.37 0.13
N TYR A 54 1.12 29.66 0.15
CA TYR A 54 1.13 28.20 0.17
C TYR A 54 1.74 27.61 -1.11
N ALA A 55 1.46 28.18 -2.29
CA ALA A 55 2.08 27.77 -3.55
C ALA A 55 3.60 27.99 -3.56
N GLY A 56 4.06 29.12 -3.02
CA GLY A 56 5.48 29.39 -2.81
C GLY A 56 6.12 28.37 -1.87
N TRP A 57 5.45 28.01 -0.78
CA TRP A 57 5.89 26.94 0.10
C TRP A 57 5.93 25.57 -0.61
N LEU A 58 4.89 25.21 -1.38
CA LEU A 58 4.84 23.97 -2.16
C LEU A 58 6.00 23.86 -3.15
N TRP A 59 6.42 24.97 -3.74
CA TRP A 59 7.56 25.05 -4.65
C TRP A 59 8.89 24.82 -3.92
N LEU A 60 9.08 25.46 -2.76
CA LEU A 60 10.28 25.24 -1.93
C LEU A 60 10.37 23.81 -1.40
N ASP A 61 9.21 23.21 -1.13
CA ASP A 61 9.08 21.90 -0.50
C ASP A 61 8.87 20.76 -1.53
N TRP A 62 9.10 21.03 -2.82
CA TRP A 62 8.75 20.15 -3.93
C TRP A 62 9.32 18.71 -3.81
N ASP A 63 10.56 18.57 -3.33
CA ASP A 63 11.27 17.30 -3.26
C ASP A 63 11.08 16.51 -1.95
N THR A 64 10.30 17.03 -0.99
CA THR A 64 10.07 16.34 0.27
C THR A 64 9.45 14.94 0.10
N PRO A 65 8.46 14.72 -0.79
CA PRO A 65 7.89 13.39 -1.04
C PRO A 65 8.87 12.36 -1.61
N THR A 66 9.95 12.80 -2.25
CA THR A 66 11.03 11.93 -2.78
C THR A 66 12.22 11.84 -1.83
N SER A 67 12.15 12.53 -0.69
CA SER A 67 13.23 12.66 0.29
C SER A 67 12.82 12.19 1.69
N GLY A 68 12.00 11.13 1.76
CA GLY A 68 11.55 10.52 3.02
C GLY A 68 10.23 11.06 3.60
N GLY A 69 9.67 12.12 3.00
CA GLY A 69 8.38 12.69 3.41
C GLY A 69 8.40 13.33 4.81
N ARG A 70 7.21 13.56 5.37
CA ARG A 70 7.00 14.14 6.71
C ARG A 70 6.11 13.25 7.58
N ARG A 71 6.68 12.11 7.98
CA ARG A 71 6.00 11.14 8.85
C ARG A 71 5.67 11.77 10.21
N SER A 72 4.43 11.60 10.67
CA SER A 72 3.96 12.12 11.96
C SER A 72 3.54 10.98 12.88
N GLN A 73 4.27 10.80 13.99
CA GLN A 73 3.92 9.76 14.96
C GLN A 73 2.53 9.98 15.57
N TRP A 74 2.13 11.24 15.75
CA TRP A 74 0.81 11.59 16.25
C TRP A 74 -0.30 11.12 15.31
N VAL A 75 -0.20 11.42 14.01
CA VAL A 75 -1.19 10.96 13.01
C VAL A 75 -1.23 9.44 12.94
N ARG A 76 -0.06 8.78 12.92
CA ARG A 76 0.04 7.31 12.87
C ARG A 76 -0.55 6.61 14.11
N SER A 77 -0.67 7.33 15.23
CA SER A 77 -1.18 6.81 16.50
C SER A 77 -2.63 7.24 16.81
N TRP A 78 -3.35 7.81 15.85
CA TRP A 78 -4.76 8.17 16.06
C TRP A 78 -5.62 6.94 16.39
N THR A 79 -6.53 7.10 17.36
CA THR A 79 -7.47 6.04 17.79
C THR A 79 -8.36 5.53 16.64
N VAL A 80 -8.59 6.33 15.59
CA VAL A 80 -9.31 5.89 14.39
C VAL A 80 -8.69 4.64 13.76
N TRP A 81 -7.36 4.47 13.86
CA TRP A 81 -6.66 3.31 13.31
C TRP A 81 -6.88 2.04 14.13
N GLU A 82 -7.21 2.13 15.42
CA GLU A 82 -7.63 0.96 16.21
C GLU A 82 -8.98 0.43 15.74
N TYR A 83 -9.92 1.34 15.45
CA TYR A 83 -11.20 0.97 14.85
C TYR A 83 -11.04 0.43 13.43
N PHE A 84 -10.08 0.95 12.65
CA PHE A 84 -9.71 0.40 11.34
C PHE A 84 -9.19 -1.04 11.48
N ARG A 85 -8.23 -1.29 12.38
CA ARG A 85 -7.72 -2.64 12.67
C ARG A 85 -8.85 -3.59 13.04
N ASP A 86 -9.73 -3.18 13.95
CA ASP A 86 -10.82 -4.04 14.43
C ASP A 86 -11.95 -4.23 13.40
N TYR A 87 -11.98 -3.43 12.32
CA TYR A 87 -12.90 -3.66 11.20
C TYR A 87 -12.46 -4.87 10.36
N PHE A 88 -11.15 -4.99 10.12
CA PHE A 88 -10.50 -6.03 9.29
C PHE A 88 -9.80 -7.14 10.08
N PRO A 89 -10.06 -7.27 11.39
CA PRO A 89 -9.14 -7.94 12.31
C PRO A 89 -7.65 -7.95 11.90
N LEU A 90 -7.06 -6.76 11.67
CA LEU A 90 -5.74 -6.63 11.03
C LEU A 90 -4.61 -7.16 11.95
N THR A 91 -3.77 -8.06 11.44
CA THR A 91 -2.60 -8.60 12.14
C THR A 91 -1.30 -8.42 11.32
N LEU A 92 -0.20 -8.22 12.05
CA LEU A 92 1.16 -8.16 11.49
C LEU A 92 2.02 -9.21 12.19
N VAL A 93 2.45 -10.22 11.45
CA VAL A 93 3.27 -11.33 11.94
C VAL A 93 4.73 -11.06 11.60
N LYS A 94 5.57 -11.07 12.63
CA LYS A 94 7.02 -10.96 12.51
C LYS A 94 7.63 -12.35 12.61
N THR A 95 8.29 -12.82 11.55
CA THR A 95 8.94 -14.14 11.54
C THR A 95 10.33 -14.12 12.19
N VAL A 96 11.09 -13.03 12.06
CA VAL A 96 12.45 -12.89 12.61
C VAL A 96 12.75 -11.45 13.03
N ASP A 97 13.73 -11.29 13.91
CA ASP A 97 14.33 -9.97 14.22
C ASP A 97 15.05 -9.40 13.00
N LEU A 98 14.87 -8.09 12.80
CA LEU A 98 15.55 -7.33 11.75
C LEU A 98 16.50 -6.33 12.42
N ASP A 99 17.72 -6.25 11.89
CA ASP A 99 18.77 -5.37 12.39
C ASP A 99 18.46 -3.91 12.04
N PRO A 100 18.22 -3.02 13.02
CA PRO A 100 17.91 -1.62 12.76
C PRO A 100 19.07 -0.82 12.15
N LYS A 101 20.28 -1.39 12.06
CA LYS A 101 21.42 -0.79 11.36
C LYS A 101 21.40 -1.03 9.85
N LYS A 102 20.47 -1.85 9.34
CA LYS A 102 20.30 -2.12 7.91
C LYS A 102 19.08 -1.42 7.35
N ASN A 103 19.11 -1.11 6.06
CA ASN A 103 17.94 -0.67 5.32
C ASN A 103 17.30 -1.87 4.60
N TYR A 104 15.98 -1.80 4.46
CA TYR A 104 15.18 -2.88 3.91
C TYR A 104 14.28 -2.40 2.77
N ILE A 105 14.05 -3.28 1.81
CA ILE A 105 12.92 -3.16 0.87
C ILE A 105 11.98 -4.32 1.17
N PHE A 106 10.78 -3.98 1.65
CA PHE A 106 9.70 -4.92 1.84
C PHE A 106 8.90 -4.99 0.55
N GLY A 107 8.92 -6.14 -0.12
CA GLY A 107 8.05 -6.36 -1.26
C GLY A 107 6.73 -6.96 -0.79
N PHE A 108 5.70 -6.12 -0.77
CA PHE A 108 4.36 -6.45 -0.29
C PHE A 108 3.51 -7.07 -1.40
N HIS A 109 2.84 -8.17 -1.08
CA HIS A 109 1.97 -8.92 -1.97
C HIS A 109 0.74 -9.46 -1.25
N PRO A 110 -0.40 -9.64 -1.95
CA PRO A 110 -0.72 -9.00 -3.22
C PRO A 110 -0.93 -7.49 -3.01
N HIS A 111 -0.93 -6.70 -4.08
CA HIS A 111 -1.28 -5.28 -4.02
C HIS A 111 -2.75 -5.08 -3.58
N GLY A 112 -3.67 -5.93 -4.02
CA GLY A 112 -5.10 -5.73 -3.77
C GLY A 112 -5.64 -4.44 -4.43
N VAL A 113 -6.89 -4.10 -4.16
CA VAL A 113 -7.53 -2.90 -4.75
C VAL A 113 -7.02 -1.60 -4.11
N LEU A 114 -7.08 -1.51 -2.78
CA LEU A 114 -6.71 -0.31 -2.01
C LEU A 114 -5.54 -0.54 -1.04
N VAL A 115 -4.96 -1.75 -1.02
CA VAL A 115 -3.82 -2.12 -0.17
C VAL A 115 -4.06 -1.84 1.31
N ALA A 116 -5.24 -2.19 1.83
CA ALA A 116 -5.67 -1.91 3.19
C ALA A 116 -4.71 -2.49 4.24
N GLY A 117 -4.20 -3.71 3.99
CA GLY A 117 -3.23 -4.34 4.88
C GLY A 117 -1.92 -3.58 4.94
N ALA A 118 -1.37 -3.17 3.80
CA ALA A 118 -0.15 -2.37 3.78
C ALA A 118 -0.35 -1.00 4.45
N PHE A 119 -1.47 -0.33 4.19
CA PHE A 119 -1.76 0.94 4.85
C PHE A 119 -1.84 0.77 6.37
N GLY A 120 -2.65 -0.17 6.86
CA GLY A 120 -2.80 -0.40 8.29
C GLY A 120 -1.47 -0.73 8.96
N ASN A 121 -0.70 -1.66 8.37
CA ASN A 121 0.52 -2.17 8.97
C ASN A 121 1.74 -1.24 8.87
N PHE A 122 1.85 -0.46 7.80
CA PHE A 122 3.06 0.33 7.53
C PHE A 122 2.83 1.84 7.61
N CYS A 123 1.58 2.32 7.44
CA CYS A 123 1.27 3.75 7.53
C CYS A 123 0.66 4.17 8.87
N THR A 124 0.38 3.23 9.78
CA THR A 124 -0.18 3.52 11.11
C THR A 124 0.55 2.73 12.19
N GLU A 125 0.15 2.88 13.45
CA GLU A 125 0.60 2.06 14.58
C GLU A 125 -0.46 1.05 15.04
N CYS A 126 -1.54 0.82 14.27
CA CYS A 126 -2.65 -0.01 14.75
C CYS A 126 -2.25 -1.47 15.01
N SER A 127 -1.32 -2.01 14.23
CA SER A 127 -0.73 -3.34 14.44
C SER A 127 0.54 -3.32 15.28
N GLY A 128 0.98 -2.14 15.74
CA GLY A 128 2.15 -1.99 16.60
C GLY A 128 3.48 -2.24 15.90
N PHE A 129 3.62 -1.84 14.63
CA PHE A 129 4.87 -1.98 13.85
C PHE A 129 6.10 -1.55 14.64
N SER A 130 6.08 -0.38 15.28
CA SER A 130 7.25 0.14 16.01
C SER A 130 7.65 -0.73 17.22
N ARG A 131 6.70 -1.53 17.77
CA ARG A 131 7.00 -2.50 18.84
C ARG A 131 7.55 -3.80 18.28
N LEU A 132 7.00 -4.27 17.15
CA LEU A 132 7.46 -5.50 16.48
C LEU A 132 8.85 -5.31 15.89
N PHE A 133 9.13 -4.18 15.27
CA PHE A 133 10.39 -3.86 14.59
C PHE A 133 11.04 -2.61 15.19
N PRO A 134 11.58 -2.68 16.42
CA PRO A 134 12.14 -1.52 17.09
C PRO A 134 13.31 -0.94 16.28
N GLY A 135 13.30 0.38 16.11
CA GLY A 135 14.31 1.10 15.33
C GLY A 135 14.06 1.14 13.82
N LEU A 136 13.10 0.37 13.30
CA LEU A 136 12.71 0.43 11.89
C LEU A 136 11.64 1.50 11.64
N ARG A 137 11.71 2.13 10.47
CA ARG A 137 10.82 3.21 10.02
C ARG A 137 10.21 2.82 8.66
N PRO A 138 8.93 2.41 8.63
CA PRO A 138 8.28 2.02 7.40
C PRO A 138 7.83 3.23 6.60
N HIS A 139 8.03 3.15 5.30
CA HIS A 139 7.59 4.11 4.31
C HIS A 139 6.90 3.39 3.16
N LEU A 140 5.60 3.57 3.00
CA LEU A 140 4.83 2.96 1.91
C LEU A 140 4.96 3.80 0.65
N LEU A 141 5.39 3.17 -0.45
CA LEU A 141 5.58 3.84 -1.73
C LEU A 141 4.25 3.97 -2.47
N MET A 142 3.85 5.21 -2.74
CA MET A 142 2.60 5.56 -3.42
C MET A 142 2.86 6.30 -4.73
N LEU A 143 1.93 6.20 -5.68
CA LEU A 143 2.05 6.86 -6.97
C LEU A 143 2.40 8.36 -6.85
N PRO A 144 3.41 8.88 -7.60
CA PRO A 144 3.90 10.25 -7.45
C PRO A 144 2.84 11.34 -7.72
N PHE A 145 1.82 11.02 -8.51
CA PHE A 145 0.72 11.92 -8.85
C PHE A 145 0.05 12.53 -7.62
N TRP A 146 -0.19 11.73 -6.59
CA TRP A 146 -0.88 12.17 -5.37
C TRP A 146 -0.10 13.22 -4.58
N PHE A 147 1.23 13.22 -4.66
CA PHE A 147 2.07 14.20 -3.98
C PHE A 147 2.11 15.56 -4.67
N ARG A 148 1.48 15.70 -5.84
CA ARG A 148 1.31 16.99 -6.52
C ARG A 148 0.04 17.73 -6.08
N VAL A 149 -0.85 17.07 -5.34
CA VAL A 149 -2.12 17.64 -4.92
C VAL A 149 -1.92 18.47 -3.64
N PRO A 150 -2.19 19.80 -3.67
CA PRO A 150 -2.17 20.69 -2.50
C PRO A 150 -2.93 20.10 -1.31
N PHE A 151 -2.43 20.29 -0.09
CA PHE A 151 -2.96 19.77 1.19
C PHE A 151 -2.99 18.24 1.34
N PHE A 152 -3.42 17.52 0.30
CA PHE A 152 -3.49 16.06 0.31
C PHE A 152 -2.10 15.43 0.44
N ARG A 153 -1.08 15.97 -0.27
CA ARG A 153 0.31 15.52 -0.15
C ARG A 153 0.79 15.52 1.30
N ASP A 154 0.40 16.51 2.09
CA ASP A 154 0.85 16.68 3.47
C ASP A 154 0.15 15.68 4.39
N TYR A 155 -1.15 15.48 4.18
CA TYR A 155 -1.92 14.47 4.89
C TYR A 155 -1.37 13.06 4.67
N ILE A 156 -1.10 12.64 3.43
CA ILE A 156 -0.58 11.29 3.16
C ILE A 156 0.87 11.12 3.67
N MET A 157 1.70 12.16 3.59
CA MET A 157 3.06 12.11 4.14
C MET A 157 3.07 11.91 5.67
N CYS A 158 2.08 12.42 6.39
CA CYS A 158 1.94 12.17 7.82
C CYS A 158 1.85 10.67 8.17
N GLY A 159 1.21 9.86 7.31
CA GLY A 159 1.18 8.40 7.45
C GLY A 159 2.53 7.73 7.18
N GLY A 160 3.52 8.44 6.63
CA GLY A 160 4.79 7.87 6.17
C GLY A 160 4.76 7.44 4.70
N LEU A 161 3.73 7.81 3.94
CA LEU A 161 3.72 7.57 2.50
C LEU A 161 4.74 8.47 1.80
N VAL A 162 5.43 7.91 0.83
CA VAL A 162 6.40 8.61 -0.02
C VAL A 162 6.18 8.28 -1.49
N SER A 163 6.77 9.05 -2.39
CA SER A 163 6.69 8.80 -3.84
C SER A 163 7.26 7.42 -4.20
N SER A 164 6.63 6.71 -5.13
CA SER A 164 7.12 5.44 -5.67
C SER A 164 8.20 5.60 -6.74
N SER A 165 8.78 6.80 -6.89
CA SER A 165 9.89 7.05 -7.80
C SER A 165 11.16 6.29 -7.40
N LYS A 166 12.00 5.99 -8.40
CA LYS A 166 13.32 5.38 -8.15
C LYS A 166 14.21 6.22 -7.23
N SER A 167 14.10 7.55 -7.31
CA SER A 167 14.84 8.47 -6.45
C SER A 167 14.42 8.35 -4.99
N SER A 168 13.11 8.27 -4.73
CA SER A 168 12.55 8.09 -3.39
C SER A 168 13.00 6.79 -2.74
N LEU A 169 12.85 5.67 -3.47
CA LEU A 169 13.33 4.38 -2.96
C LEU A 169 14.83 4.42 -2.71
N SER A 170 15.63 4.94 -3.65
CA SER A 170 17.08 5.06 -3.48
C SER A 170 17.46 5.90 -2.27
N HIS A 171 16.76 7.02 -2.06
CA HIS A 171 16.99 7.92 -0.94
C HIS A 171 16.73 7.25 0.42
N LEU A 172 15.66 6.46 0.52
CA LEU A 172 15.34 5.74 1.76
C LEU A 172 16.41 4.70 2.07
N VAL A 173 16.86 3.93 1.07
CA VAL A 173 17.72 2.77 1.32
C VAL A 173 19.22 3.07 1.26
N SER A 174 19.62 4.28 0.86
CA SER A 174 21.02 4.73 0.87
C SER A 174 21.46 5.36 2.19
N ARG A 175 20.59 5.39 3.20
CA ARG A 175 20.85 6.04 4.49
C ARG A 175 21.88 5.26 5.33
N PRO A 176 23.04 5.86 5.67
CA PRO A 176 24.11 5.15 6.38
C PRO A 176 23.72 4.74 7.80
N GLU A 177 22.75 5.43 8.42
CA GLU A 177 22.26 5.11 9.76
C GLU A 177 21.43 3.82 9.84
N GLY A 178 20.96 3.30 8.69
CA GLY A 178 20.06 2.15 8.66
C GLY A 178 18.63 2.47 9.11
N GLY A 179 17.83 1.43 9.29
CA GLY A 179 16.52 1.52 9.92
C GLY A 179 15.39 1.96 8.99
N ASN A 180 15.67 2.30 7.74
CA ASN A 180 14.63 2.66 6.78
C ASN A 180 14.07 1.40 6.11
N VAL A 181 12.74 1.33 6.01
CA VAL A 181 12.02 0.25 5.34
C VAL A 181 11.19 0.84 4.22
N ALA A 182 11.61 0.63 2.97
CA ALA A 182 10.82 0.97 1.80
C ALA A 182 9.83 -0.16 1.50
N VAL A 183 8.54 0.10 1.67
CA VAL A 183 7.48 -0.88 1.40
C VAL A 183 6.93 -0.65 0.00
N VAL A 184 7.07 -1.66 -0.86
CA VAL A 184 6.67 -1.62 -2.26
C VAL A 184 5.61 -2.67 -2.52
N ALA A 185 4.38 -2.26 -2.86
CA ALA A 185 3.38 -3.17 -3.38
C ALA A 185 3.74 -3.54 -4.82
N VAL A 186 4.36 -4.71 -5.01
CA VAL A 186 5.19 -5.01 -6.20
C VAL A 186 4.38 -5.11 -7.48
N GLY A 187 3.20 -5.73 -7.44
CA GLY A 187 2.33 -5.87 -8.60
C GLY A 187 1.75 -4.56 -9.12
N GLY A 188 1.68 -3.55 -8.25
CA GLY A 188 1.28 -2.19 -8.58
C GLY A 188 -0.14 -2.11 -9.16
N ALA A 189 -0.36 -1.04 -9.93
CA ALA A 189 -1.65 -0.76 -10.56
C ALA A 189 -2.17 -1.91 -11.46
N SER A 190 -1.29 -2.68 -12.10
CA SER A 190 -1.71 -3.77 -12.98
C SER A 190 -2.33 -4.93 -12.19
N GLU A 191 -1.71 -5.32 -11.06
CA GLU A 191 -2.25 -6.36 -10.18
C GLU A 191 -3.54 -5.91 -9.50
N ALA A 192 -3.68 -4.62 -9.19
CA ALA A 192 -4.93 -4.07 -8.64
C ALA A 192 -6.14 -4.26 -9.57
N LEU A 193 -5.95 -4.35 -10.90
CA LEU A 193 -7.03 -4.63 -11.86
C LEU A 193 -7.45 -6.11 -11.89
N ASP A 194 -6.65 -6.98 -11.27
CA ASP A 194 -6.84 -8.43 -11.20
C ASP A 194 -7.13 -8.92 -9.77
N ALA A 195 -7.14 -8.02 -8.78
CA ALA A 195 -7.43 -8.33 -7.38
C ALA A 195 -8.87 -8.80 -7.19
N ARG A 196 -9.06 -10.11 -7.02
CA ARG A 196 -10.37 -10.74 -6.79
C ARG A 196 -10.28 -11.74 -5.64
N PRO A 197 -11.39 -12.02 -4.94
CA PRO A 197 -11.46 -13.10 -3.95
C PRO A 197 -10.87 -14.41 -4.50
N GLY A 198 -10.03 -15.06 -3.70
CA GLY A 198 -9.30 -16.29 -4.02
C GLY A 198 -8.13 -16.13 -5.00
N ALA A 199 -7.84 -14.93 -5.50
CA ALA A 199 -6.75 -14.75 -6.46
C ALA A 199 -5.37 -14.89 -5.78
N LEU A 200 -4.59 -15.86 -6.29
CA LEU A 200 -3.20 -16.15 -5.89
C LEU A 200 -2.18 -15.84 -6.99
N THR A 201 -2.62 -15.12 -8.02
CA THR A 201 -1.77 -14.69 -9.13
C THR A 201 -1.11 -13.36 -8.81
N LEU A 202 0.23 -13.33 -8.79
CA LEU A 202 1.02 -12.14 -8.49
C LEU A 202 1.78 -11.62 -9.71
N GLN A 203 1.68 -10.31 -9.97
CA GLN A 203 2.42 -9.65 -11.04
C GLN A 203 3.84 -9.27 -10.61
N VAL A 204 4.77 -10.20 -10.67
CA VAL A 204 6.13 -10.03 -10.13
C VAL A 204 7.22 -10.36 -11.15
N LEU A 205 6.97 -11.24 -12.14
CA LEU A 205 8.03 -11.76 -13.01
C LEU A 205 8.81 -10.68 -13.74
N ASN A 206 8.11 -9.62 -14.15
CA ASN A 206 8.67 -8.50 -14.89
C ASN A 206 9.02 -7.28 -13.99
N ARG A 207 8.83 -7.38 -12.68
CA ARG A 207 8.99 -6.27 -11.72
C ARG A 207 10.37 -6.24 -11.07
N LYS A 208 11.45 -6.15 -11.85
CA LYS A 208 12.83 -6.26 -11.34
C LYS A 208 13.46 -4.95 -10.83
N GLY A 209 12.68 -3.86 -10.83
CA GLY A 209 13.19 -2.53 -10.45
C GLY A 209 13.64 -2.43 -8.99
N PHE A 210 12.89 -3.03 -8.07
CA PHE A 210 13.23 -3.02 -6.64
C PHE A 210 14.45 -3.91 -6.34
N ILE A 211 14.60 -5.05 -7.03
CA ILE A 211 15.78 -5.92 -6.97
C ILE A 211 17.04 -5.15 -7.37
N LYS A 212 16.97 -4.44 -8.51
CA LYS A 212 18.08 -3.61 -8.99
C LYS A 212 18.49 -2.55 -7.97
N LEU A 213 17.52 -1.91 -7.31
CA LEU A 213 17.79 -0.90 -6.29
C LEU A 213 18.32 -1.50 -4.99
N ALA A 214 17.86 -2.69 -4.60
CA ALA A 214 18.41 -3.44 -3.48
C ALA A 214 19.91 -3.70 -3.68
N LEU A 215 20.28 -4.26 -4.84
CA LEU A 215 21.69 -4.51 -5.20
C LEU A 215 22.50 -3.21 -5.21
N LYS A 216 21.99 -2.14 -5.84
CA LYS A 216 22.72 -0.89 -5.96
C LYS A 216 23.09 -0.26 -4.61
N HIS A 217 22.25 -0.43 -3.60
CA HIS A 217 22.38 0.22 -2.29
C HIS A 217 22.68 -0.75 -1.13
N GLY A 218 22.78 -2.05 -1.39
CA GLY A 218 22.98 -3.06 -0.33
C GLY A 218 21.77 -3.23 0.60
N ALA A 219 20.57 -2.81 0.16
CA ALA A 219 19.36 -2.90 0.96
C ALA A 219 18.88 -4.36 1.02
N GLN A 220 18.55 -4.85 2.20
CA GLN A 220 18.08 -6.23 2.36
C GLN A 220 16.67 -6.37 1.79
N LEU A 221 16.39 -7.46 1.07
CA LEU A 221 15.05 -7.73 0.53
C LEU A 221 14.25 -8.56 1.52
N VAL A 222 12.99 -8.21 1.75
CA VAL A 222 12.09 -8.99 2.61
C VAL A 222 10.78 -9.25 1.85
N PRO A 223 10.44 -10.52 1.54
CA PRO A 223 9.12 -10.83 1.02
C PRO A 223 8.07 -10.62 2.12
N VAL A 224 6.97 -9.98 1.78
CA VAL A 224 5.84 -9.75 2.68
C VAL A 224 4.57 -10.19 1.98
N PHE A 225 3.80 -11.07 2.62
CA PHE A 225 2.55 -11.59 2.07
C PHE A 225 1.36 -11.25 2.98
N SER A 226 0.25 -10.78 2.41
CA SER A 226 -0.96 -10.35 3.11
C SER A 226 -2.14 -11.24 2.72
N PHE A 227 -2.47 -12.20 3.59
CA PHE A 227 -3.65 -13.04 3.46
C PHE A 227 -4.92 -12.23 3.72
N GLY A 228 -5.97 -12.46 2.94
CA GLY A 228 -7.26 -11.76 3.04
C GLY A 228 -7.32 -10.42 2.28
N GLU A 229 -6.19 -9.93 1.74
CA GLU A 229 -6.12 -8.63 1.05
C GLU A 229 -7.04 -8.56 -0.19
N ASN A 230 -7.09 -9.65 -0.96
CA ASN A 230 -7.93 -9.76 -2.16
C ASN A 230 -9.42 -10.04 -1.84
N GLU A 231 -9.75 -10.40 -0.60
CA GLU A 231 -11.13 -10.69 -0.16
C GLU A 231 -11.94 -9.44 0.20
N LEU A 232 -11.30 -8.27 0.19
CA LEU A 232 -11.89 -7.02 0.66
C LEU A 232 -12.89 -6.41 -0.31
N PHE A 233 -12.78 -6.75 -1.59
CA PHE A 233 -13.60 -6.20 -2.66
C PHE A 233 -13.84 -7.23 -3.75
N ASP A 234 -15.03 -7.19 -4.34
CA ASP A 234 -15.27 -7.80 -5.63
C ASP A 234 -14.93 -6.81 -6.75
N GLN A 235 -14.63 -7.33 -7.93
CA GLN A 235 -14.47 -6.52 -9.14
C GLN A 235 -15.44 -6.97 -10.22
N MET A 236 -15.93 -6.01 -10.99
CA MET A 236 -16.63 -6.30 -12.23
C MET A 236 -15.74 -7.16 -13.14
N GLU A 237 -16.36 -8.13 -13.82
CA GLU A 237 -15.65 -8.96 -14.78
C GLU A 237 -15.02 -8.11 -15.88
N ASN A 238 -13.70 -8.20 -15.98
CA ASN A 238 -12.88 -7.47 -16.93
C ASN A 238 -11.77 -8.39 -17.50
N PRO A 239 -12.14 -9.49 -18.18
CA PRO A 239 -11.17 -10.45 -18.70
C PRO A 239 -10.23 -9.80 -19.72
N ALA A 240 -9.04 -10.40 -19.91
CA ALA A 240 -8.07 -9.94 -20.89
C ALA A 240 -8.71 -9.83 -22.29
N GLY A 241 -8.50 -8.70 -22.97
CA GLY A 241 -9.09 -8.42 -24.29
C GLY A 241 -10.51 -7.81 -24.27
N SER A 242 -11.22 -7.84 -23.14
CA SER A 242 -12.54 -7.20 -23.02
C SER A 242 -12.49 -5.69 -23.31
N PRO A 243 -13.60 -5.06 -23.78
CA PRO A 243 -13.65 -3.62 -23.99
C PRO A 243 -13.30 -2.82 -22.72
N LEU A 244 -13.82 -3.24 -21.56
CA LEU A 244 -13.52 -2.64 -20.27
C LEU A 244 -12.02 -2.74 -19.94
N ARG A 245 -11.42 -3.92 -20.08
CA ARG A 245 -9.98 -4.10 -19.83
C ARG A 245 -9.13 -3.26 -20.79
N ARG A 246 -9.51 -3.15 -22.07
CA ARG A 246 -8.80 -2.30 -23.04
C ARG A 246 -8.84 -0.82 -22.63
N LEU A 247 -9.98 -0.34 -22.15
CA LEU A 247 -10.11 1.02 -21.62
C LEU A 247 -9.27 1.22 -20.36
N GLN A 248 -9.36 0.31 -19.39
CA GLN A 248 -8.57 0.36 -18.15
C GLN A 248 -7.07 0.37 -18.45
N ASN A 249 -6.59 -0.51 -19.32
CA ASN A 249 -5.18 -0.58 -19.72
C ASN A 249 -4.72 0.72 -20.42
N ARG A 250 -5.58 1.32 -21.26
CA ARG A 250 -5.28 2.61 -21.91
C ARG A 250 -5.20 3.76 -20.90
N LEU A 251 -6.12 3.83 -19.95
CA LEU A 251 -6.10 4.86 -18.93
C LEU A 251 -4.91 4.67 -17.98
N GLN A 252 -4.57 3.43 -17.65
CA GLN A 252 -3.38 3.10 -16.88
C GLN A 252 -2.09 3.51 -17.61
N SER A 253 -1.97 3.28 -18.92
CA SER A 253 -0.75 3.66 -19.66
C SER A 253 -0.57 5.17 -19.79
N ILE A 254 -1.66 5.94 -19.81
CA ILE A 254 -1.63 7.40 -19.89
C ILE A 254 -1.40 8.02 -18.51
N MET A 255 -2.16 7.58 -17.50
CA MET A 255 -2.24 8.24 -16.20
C MET A 255 -1.35 7.60 -15.14
N GLY A 256 -0.85 6.38 -15.38
CA GLY A 256 -0.17 5.56 -14.36
C GLY A 256 -1.09 5.05 -13.24
N ILE A 257 -2.41 5.30 -13.35
CA ILE A 257 -3.44 4.95 -12.36
C ILE A 257 -4.29 3.82 -12.92
N ALA A 258 -4.46 2.75 -12.16
CA ALA A 258 -5.49 1.76 -12.43
C ALA A 258 -6.83 2.24 -11.88
N MET A 259 -7.89 2.06 -12.66
CA MET A 259 -9.27 2.31 -12.24
C MET A 259 -10.04 0.99 -12.23
N PRO A 260 -9.83 0.13 -11.22
CA PRO A 260 -10.66 -1.05 -11.03
C PRO A 260 -12.10 -0.61 -10.79
N LEU A 261 -13.05 -1.28 -11.45
CA LEU A 261 -14.47 -1.13 -11.13
C LEU A 261 -14.80 -2.17 -10.07
N PHE A 262 -14.66 -1.77 -8.81
CA PHE A 262 -14.86 -2.63 -7.66
C PHE A 262 -16.11 -2.26 -6.88
N HIS A 263 -16.64 -3.23 -6.15
CA HIS A 263 -17.68 -3.01 -5.18
C HIS A 263 -17.48 -3.92 -3.96
N ALA A 264 -18.09 -3.55 -2.86
CA ALA A 264 -18.26 -4.38 -1.69
C ALA A 264 -19.60 -4.01 -1.04
N ARG A 265 -19.58 -3.45 0.18
CA ARG A 265 -20.79 -3.09 0.92
C ARG A 265 -21.02 -1.59 1.00
N GLY A 266 -22.24 -1.21 1.35
CA GLY A 266 -22.62 0.17 1.64
C GLY A 266 -22.39 0.53 3.11
N VAL A 267 -22.56 1.81 3.46
CA VAL A 267 -22.48 2.23 4.87
C VAL A 267 -23.64 1.62 5.68
N PHE A 268 -24.86 1.69 5.14
CA PHE A 268 -26.11 1.27 5.78
C PHE A 268 -26.73 -0.01 5.22
N GLN A 269 -26.07 -0.69 4.27
CA GLN A 269 -26.50 -1.97 3.69
C GLN A 269 -25.29 -2.83 3.28
N TYR A 270 -25.49 -4.12 3.05
CA TYR A 270 -24.44 -5.11 2.83
C TYR A 270 -24.25 -5.56 1.37
N SER A 271 -25.07 -5.10 0.44
CA SER A 271 -25.19 -5.64 -0.91
C SER A 271 -24.35 -4.94 -1.99
N PHE A 272 -24.08 -3.64 -1.89
CA PHE A 272 -23.25 -2.93 -2.87
C PHE A 272 -22.63 -1.65 -2.30
N GLY A 273 -21.47 -1.20 -2.76
CA GLY A 273 -20.89 0.07 -2.34
C GLY A 273 -19.36 0.05 -2.36
N LEU A 274 -18.74 1.04 -1.75
CA LEU A 274 -17.28 1.21 -1.77
C LEU A 274 -16.63 0.93 -0.41
N ILE A 275 -17.41 0.52 0.60
CA ILE A 275 -16.87 0.09 1.88
C ILE A 275 -16.44 -1.37 1.75
N PRO A 276 -15.15 -1.72 1.97
CA PRO A 276 -14.69 -3.09 1.87
C PRO A 276 -15.42 -4.06 2.80
N TYR A 277 -15.41 -5.34 2.43
CA TYR A 277 -15.94 -6.40 3.27
C TYR A 277 -15.16 -6.50 4.59
N ARG A 278 -15.84 -6.97 5.64
CA ARG A 278 -15.26 -7.18 6.97
C ARG A 278 -14.57 -8.54 7.01
N GLN A 279 -13.41 -8.64 6.39
CA GLN A 279 -12.60 -9.86 6.36
C GLN A 279 -11.33 -9.68 7.21
N PRO A 280 -10.85 -10.75 7.87
CA PRO A 280 -9.52 -10.78 8.46
C PRO A 280 -8.43 -10.48 7.42
N VAL A 281 -7.45 -9.65 7.77
CA VAL A 281 -6.27 -9.41 6.94
C VAL A 281 -5.02 -9.65 7.78
N CYS A 282 -4.24 -10.66 7.40
CA CYS A 282 -3.01 -11.03 8.09
C CYS A 282 -1.80 -10.83 7.19
N THR A 283 -0.91 -9.92 7.59
CA THR A 283 0.34 -9.69 6.87
C THR A 283 1.50 -10.37 7.58
N VAL A 284 2.19 -11.27 6.88
CA VAL A 284 3.39 -11.96 7.36
C VAL A 284 4.64 -11.33 6.74
N VAL A 285 5.57 -10.89 7.59
CA VAL A 285 6.87 -10.36 7.19
C VAL A 285 7.89 -11.49 7.21
N GLY A 286 8.37 -11.89 6.04
CA GLY A 286 9.32 -13.00 5.89
C GLY A 286 10.75 -12.70 6.34
N ARG A 287 11.62 -13.69 6.13
CA ARG A 287 13.05 -13.56 6.46
C ARG A 287 13.76 -12.64 5.47
N PRO A 288 14.76 -11.86 5.91
CA PRO A 288 15.53 -11.00 5.01
C PRO A 288 16.46 -11.85 4.14
N ILE A 289 16.46 -11.57 2.85
CA ILE A 289 17.44 -12.04 1.89
C ILE A 289 18.63 -11.07 1.96
N PRO A 290 19.82 -11.53 2.37
CA PRO A 290 20.99 -10.69 2.42
C PRO A 290 21.41 -10.22 1.03
N VAL A 291 21.64 -8.92 0.91
CA VAL A 291 22.08 -8.31 -0.35
C VAL A 291 23.44 -7.65 -0.13
N SER A 292 24.42 -8.06 -0.93
CA SER A 292 25.71 -7.38 -1.03
C SER A 292 25.60 -6.23 -2.02
N GLN A 293 26.16 -5.07 -1.69
CA GLN A 293 26.08 -3.89 -2.53
C GLN A 293 26.89 -4.07 -3.82
N THR A 294 26.22 -3.89 -4.96
CA THR A 294 26.81 -3.89 -6.30
C THR A 294 26.33 -2.63 -7.02
N PRO A 295 27.14 -1.54 -7.09
CA PRO A 295 26.71 -0.24 -7.63
C PRO A 295 26.19 -0.29 -9.08
N SER A 296 26.73 -1.22 -9.87
CA SER A 296 26.37 -1.47 -11.27
C SER A 296 26.03 -2.96 -11.45
N PRO A 297 24.85 -3.42 -10.97
CA PRO A 297 24.52 -4.84 -11.01
C PRO A 297 24.29 -5.30 -12.46
N SER A 298 24.83 -6.47 -12.80
CA SER A 298 24.60 -7.09 -14.11
C SER A 298 23.15 -7.58 -14.23
N ARG A 299 22.73 -7.92 -15.44
CA ARG A 299 21.42 -8.56 -15.64
C ARG A 299 21.35 -9.89 -14.89
N GLU A 300 22.43 -10.67 -14.91
CA GLU A 300 22.53 -11.96 -14.22
C GLU A 300 22.42 -11.82 -12.70
N ASP A 301 23.02 -10.79 -12.12
CA ASP A 301 22.86 -10.49 -10.69
C ASP A 301 21.41 -10.23 -10.31
N ILE A 302 20.73 -9.43 -11.14
CA ILE A 302 19.32 -9.09 -10.95
C ILE A 302 18.44 -10.33 -11.09
N GLU A 303 18.64 -11.16 -12.12
CA GLU A 303 17.89 -12.40 -12.31
C GLU A 303 18.09 -13.37 -11.15
N ARG A 304 19.35 -13.57 -10.73
CA ARG A 304 19.68 -14.48 -9.61
C ARG A 304 19.01 -14.06 -8.31
N LEU A 305 19.12 -12.78 -7.94
CA LEU A 305 18.50 -12.27 -6.71
C LEU A 305 16.97 -12.26 -6.81
N HIS A 306 16.42 -11.98 -8.00
CA HIS A 306 14.98 -12.04 -8.23
C HIS A 306 14.44 -13.48 -8.09
N SER A 307 15.12 -14.48 -8.63
CA SER A 307 14.73 -15.89 -8.46
C SER A 307 14.75 -16.31 -6.99
N LEU A 308 15.77 -15.89 -6.23
CA LEU A 308 15.82 -16.14 -4.78
C LEU A 308 14.67 -15.44 -4.03
N TYR A 309 14.31 -14.22 -4.46
CA TYR A 309 13.16 -13.49 -3.93
C TYR A 309 11.84 -14.23 -4.18
N LEU A 310 11.62 -14.72 -5.40
CA LEU A 310 10.43 -15.49 -5.75
C LEU A 310 10.34 -16.79 -4.96
N GLN A 311 11.46 -17.51 -4.83
CA GLN A 311 11.53 -18.71 -4.01
C GLN A 311 11.17 -18.41 -2.55
N SER A 312 11.78 -17.38 -1.96
CA SER A 312 11.51 -16.98 -0.57
C SER A 312 10.06 -16.54 -0.35
N LEU A 313 9.44 -15.90 -1.36
CA LEU A 313 8.03 -15.53 -1.32
C LEU A 313 7.11 -16.76 -1.39
N THR A 314 7.41 -17.72 -2.25
CA THR A 314 6.70 -19.00 -2.32
C THR A 314 6.81 -19.73 -0.99
N GLU A 315 8.02 -19.91 -0.45
CA GLU A 315 8.24 -20.58 0.84
C GLU A 315 7.44 -19.91 1.96
N LEU A 316 7.48 -18.57 2.05
CA LEU A 316 6.71 -17.81 3.04
C LEU A 316 5.20 -18.07 2.93
N PHE A 317 4.68 -18.11 1.71
CA PHE A 317 3.27 -18.41 1.46
C PHE A 317 2.93 -19.84 1.86
N GLU A 318 3.67 -20.84 1.36
CA GLU A 318 3.42 -22.26 1.63
C GLU A 318 3.47 -22.57 3.14
N GLU A 319 4.40 -21.98 3.88
CA GLU A 319 4.52 -22.16 5.33
C GLU A 319 3.27 -21.71 6.09
N HIS A 320 2.59 -20.65 5.63
CA HIS A 320 1.51 -20.00 6.37
C HIS A 320 0.12 -20.24 5.78
N LYS A 321 0.00 -20.74 4.54
CA LYS A 321 -1.27 -20.76 3.78
C LYS A 321 -2.41 -21.46 4.52
N HIS A 322 -2.11 -22.56 5.22
CA HIS A 322 -3.11 -23.34 5.96
C HIS A 322 -3.70 -22.59 7.15
N GLU A 323 -2.90 -21.79 7.85
CA GLU A 323 -3.33 -20.99 9.00
C GLU A 323 -4.41 -19.97 8.61
N TYR A 324 -4.40 -19.55 7.33
CA TYR A 324 -5.29 -18.52 6.80
C TYR A 324 -6.33 -19.08 5.81
N GLY A 325 -6.58 -20.39 5.84
CA GLY A 325 -7.71 -21.03 5.16
C GLY A 325 -7.48 -21.34 3.67
N VAL A 326 -6.24 -21.23 3.18
CA VAL A 326 -5.88 -21.63 1.81
C VAL A 326 -5.65 -23.14 1.76
N GLN A 327 -6.13 -23.79 0.70
CA GLN A 327 -6.07 -25.25 0.55
C GLN A 327 -4.67 -25.74 0.13
N GLU A 328 -4.37 -27.02 0.42
CA GLU A 328 -3.09 -27.66 0.09
C GLU A 328 -2.70 -27.54 -1.39
N HIS A 329 -3.68 -27.67 -2.29
CA HIS A 329 -3.46 -27.66 -3.74
C HIS A 329 -3.36 -26.26 -4.34
N GLU A 330 -3.63 -25.21 -3.54
CA GLU A 330 -3.55 -23.83 -3.98
C GLU A 330 -2.12 -23.30 -3.78
N HIS A 331 -1.58 -22.69 -4.83
CA HIS A 331 -0.21 -22.19 -4.89
C HIS A 331 -0.16 -20.81 -5.53
N LEU A 332 0.91 -20.06 -5.24
CA LEU A 332 1.15 -18.79 -5.92
C LEU A 332 1.47 -19.01 -7.40
N HIS A 333 0.88 -18.17 -8.25
CA HIS A 333 1.18 -18.12 -9.68
C HIS A 333 1.81 -16.78 -10.02
N PHE A 334 3.04 -16.79 -10.53
CA PHE A 334 3.74 -15.55 -10.90
C PHE A 334 3.53 -15.22 -12.38
N ILE A 335 3.21 -13.96 -12.67
CA ILE A 335 3.09 -13.39 -14.03
C ILE A 335 3.88 -12.09 -14.22
#